data_AF-A0A352YXP5-F1
#
_entry.id   AF-A0A352YXP5-F1
#
_cell.length_a   1.000
_cell.length_b   1.000
_cell.length_c   1.000
_cell.angle_alpha   90.00
_cell.angle_beta   90.00
_cell.angle_gamma   90.00
#
_symmetry.space_group_name_H-M   'P 1'
#
loop_
_entity.id
_entity.type
_entity.pdbx_description
1 polymer ?
#
loop_
_entity_poly.entity_id
_entity_poly.type
_entity_poly.pdbx_seq_one_letter_code
_entity_poly.pdbx_strand_id
1 'polypeptide(L)'
;MKTTENSSNDFNEEIRRLFSGILLGSLLLLISSAHLSGQCSITLTSGEGSDNQTVCINTAINNITYITAEATGADFSGLPEGVTGNWNENIVTISGTPAVSGIFNFTVTATGGSCTNVTAQGVITVNEILPVSVSIAADANPV
;
A
#
# COMPACT_ATOMS: atom_id res chain seq x y z
N MET A 1 1.01 -52.79 8.85
CA MET A 1 1.98 -51.92 8.14
C MET A 1 1.23 -51.27 6.99
N LYS A 2 0.71 -50.05 7.18
CA LYS A 2 0.14 -49.25 6.10
C LYS A 2 1.10 -48.07 5.96
N THR A 3 1.94 -48.11 4.94
CA THR A 3 2.83 -47.00 4.59
C THR A 3 1.97 -45.88 4.03
N THR A 4 2.02 -44.76 4.72
CA THR A 4 1.47 -43.47 4.30
C THR A 4 2.21 -43.02 3.04
N GLU A 5 1.68 -43.34 1.86
CA GLU A 5 2.18 -42.80 0.60
C GLU A 5 1.71 -41.35 0.42
N ASN A 6 2.62 -40.46 0.83
CA ASN A 6 2.84 -39.08 0.45
C ASN A 6 1.92 -38.51 -0.66
N SER A 7 0.77 -37.96 -0.26
CA SER A 7 -0.14 -37.13 -1.11
C SER A 7 0.57 -36.01 -1.87
N SER A 8 1.77 -35.63 -1.44
CA SER A 8 2.66 -34.65 -2.06
C SER A 8 3.20 -35.08 -3.43
N ASN A 9 3.26 -36.38 -3.73
CA ASN A 9 3.79 -36.89 -5.00
C ASN A 9 2.72 -36.88 -6.13
N ASP A 10 1.44 -36.97 -5.76
CA ASP A 10 0.31 -36.99 -6.68
C ASP A 10 0.02 -35.58 -7.23
N PHE A 11 0.10 -34.58 -6.35
CA PHE A 11 0.00 -33.16 -6.71
C PHE A 11 1.10 -32.71 -7.70
N ASN A 12 2.30 -33.31 -7.62
CA ASN A 12 3.42 -32.98 -8.51
C ASN A 12 3.26 -33.53 -9.93
N GLU A 13 2.55 -34.65 -10.11
CA GLU A 13 2.24 -35.18 -11.44
C GLU A 13 1.04 -34.45 -12.07
N GLU A 14 0.06 -34.00 -11.28
CA GLU A 14 -1.04 -33.17 -11.80
C GLU A 14 -0.52 -31.80 -12.31
N ILE A 15 0.40 -31.19 -11.58
CA ILE A 15 1.17 -30.00 -11.99
C ILE A 15 1.89 -30.26 -13.33
N ARG A 16 2.61 -31.37 -13.46
CA ARG A 16 3.32 -31.73 -14.70
C ARG A 16 2.42 -31.84 -15.93
N ARG A 17 1.20 -32.34 -15.76
CA ARG A 17 0.21 -32.48 -16.85
C ARG A 17 -0.35 -31.14 -17.31
N LEU A 18 -0.43 -30.14 -16.44
CA LEU A 18 -0.84 -28.78 -16.78
C LEU A 18 0.26 -27.99 -17.54
N PHE A 19 1.55 -28.31 -17.29
CA PHE A 19 2.69 -27.63 -17.94
C PHE A 19 3.14 -28.24 -19.28
N SER A 20 2.65 -29.42 -19.66
CA SER A 20 3.03 -30.05 -20.95
C SER A 20 2.32 -29.46 -22.18
N GLY A 21 1.40 -28.50 -22.01
CA GLY A 21 0.52 -28.01 -23.08
C GLY A 21 0.57 -26.52 -23.42
N ILE A 22 1.37 -25.69 -22.73
CA ILE A 22 1.41 -24.23 -22.97
C ILE A 22 2.73 -23.86 -23.63
N LEU A 23 2.61 -23.29 -24.82
CA LEU A 23 3.66 -22.83 -25.71
C LEU A 23 4.64 -21.86 -25.00
N LEU A 24 5.94 -22.14 -25.13
CA LEU A 24 7.16 -21.49 -24.63
C LEU A 24 7.32 -19.96 -24.83
N GLY A 25 6.33 -19.14 -24.47
CA GLY A 25 6.36 -17.69 -24.69
C GLY A 25 6.08 -16.86 -23.44
N SER A 26 7.15 -16.51 -22.72
CA SER A 26 7.25 -15.31 -21.89
C SER A 26 6.54 -15.30 -20.54
N LEU A 27 7.39 -15.50 -19.53
CA LEU A 27 7.50 -14.72 -18.30
C LEU A 27 7.15 -15.49 -17.02
N LEU A 28 8.22 -15.97 -16.40
CA LEU A 28 8.34 -16.30 -15.00
C LEU A 28 7.77 -15.16 -14.13
N LEU A 29 6.53 -15.29 -13.66
CA LEU A 29 5.98 -14.46 -12.58
C LEU A 29 5.67 -15.36 -11.38
N LEU A 30 6.72 -15.56 -10.57
CA LEU A 30 6.66 -15.53 -9.11
C LEU A 30 5.50 -16.29 -8.45
N ILE A 31 5.53 -17.62 -8.47
CA ILE A 31 5.05 -18.42 -7.33
C ILE A 31 6.20 -18.62 -6.33
N SER A 32 6.83 -17.52 -5.93
CA SER A 32 7.29 -17.42 -4.54
C SER A 32 6.03 -16.96 -3.81
N SER A 33 5.37 -17.75 -2.98
CA SER A 33 5.92 -18.58 -1.92
C SER A 33 4.92 -19.70 -1.60
N ALA A 34 5.37 -20.70 -0.86
CA ALA A 34 4.49 -21.51 -0.03
C ALA A 34 3.40 -20.63 0.58
N HIS A 35 2.15 -21.09 0.53
CA HIS A 35 1.14 -20.64 1.48
C HIS A 35 1.59 -21.16 2.86
N LEU A 36 2.55 -20.47 3.45
CA LEU A 36 3.13 -20.78 4.73
C LEU A 36 2.11 -20.30 5.76
N SER A 37 1.37 -21.24 6.34
CA SER A 37 0.45 -21.01 7.45
C SER A 37 1.14 -20.13 8.51
N GLY A 38 0.79 -18.84 8.57
CA GLY A 38 1.37 -17.86 9.51
C GLY A 38 1.95 -16.57 8.90
N GLN A 39 1.51 -16.09 7.73
CA GLN A 39 1.87 -14.75 7.27
C GLN A 39 0.72 -13.77 7.49
N CYS A 40 1.03 -12.61 8.07
CA CYS A 40 0.08 -11.51 8.09
C CYS A 40 -0.10 -11.01 6.66
N SER A 41 -1.26 -10.43 6.37
CA SER A 41 -1.46 -9.73 5.11
C SER A 41 -1.83 -8.28 5.38
N ILE A 42 -1.47 -7.42 4.44
CA ILE A 42 -1.96 -6.05 4.35
C ILE A 42 -2.40 -5.84 2.91
N THR A 43 -3.64 -5.39 2.72
CA THR A 43 -4.25 -5.27 1.39
C THR A 43 -4.99 -3.95 1.30
N LEU A 44 -4.69 -3.17 0.27
CA LEU A 44 -5.33 -1.89 0.01
C LEU A 44 -6.80 -2.10 -0.40
N THR A 45 -7.72 -1.35 0.21
CA THR A 45 -9.16 -1.45 -0.06
C THR A 45 -9.79 -0.16 -0.59
N SER A 46 -9.16 1.00 -0.40
CA SER A 46 -9.66 2.31 -0.86
C SER A 46 -9.60 2.55 -2.37
N GLY A 47 -9.15 1.55 -3.15
CA GLY A 47 -8.96 1.62 -4.59
C GLY A 47 -7.49 1.74 -4.98
N GLU A 48 -7.11 1.15 -6.11
CA GLU A 48 -5.73 1.16 -6.61
C GLU A 48 -5.21 2.60 -6.79
N GLY A 49 -4.00 2.86 -6.30
CA GLY A 49 -3.36 4.17 -6.39
C GLY A 49 -3.85 5.22 -5.38
N SER A 50 -4.80 4.89 -4.51
CA SER A 50 -5.16 5.79 -3.39
C SER A 50 -4.00 6.03 -2.42
N ASP A 51 -3.08 5.08 -2.33
CA ASP A 51 -1.82 5.13 -1.58
C ASP A 51 -0.70 5.92 -2.27
N ASN A 52 -0.89 6.33 -3.53
CA ASN A 52 0.01 7.21 -4.26
C ASN A 52 -0.75 8.40 -4.85
N GLN A 53 -0.89 9.47 -4.07
CA GLN A 53 -1.71 10.61 -4.44
C GLN A 53 -0.96 11.93 -4.34
N THR A 54 -1.36 12.88 -5.19
CA THR A 54 -0.90 14.26 -5.16
C THR A 54 -2.05 15.14 -4.67
N VAL A 55 -1.81 15.87 -3.59
CA VAL A 55 -2.77 16.76 -2.93
C VAL A 55 -2.13 18.13 -2.70
N CYS A 56 -2.93 19.16 -2.44
CA CYS A 56 -2.40 20.47 -2.03
C CYS A 56 -2.33 20.55 -0.51
N ILE A 57 -1.39 21.33 0.02
CA ILE A 57 -1.36 21.70 1.45
C ILE A 57 -2.70 22.31 1.87
N ASN A 58 -3.17 21.97 3.07
CA ASN A 58 -4.49 22.33 3.61
C ASN A 58 -5.70 21.69 2.90
N THR A 59 -5.48 20.76 1.95
CA THR A 59 -6.56 19.97 1.33
C THR A 59 -6.57 18.56 1.90
N ALA A 60 -7.73 18.08 2.35
CA ALA A 60 -7.86 16.73 2.88
C ALA A 60 -7.42 15.68 1.84
N ILE A 61 -6.69 14.66 2.28
CA ILE A 61 -6.30 13.54 1.42
C ILE A 61 -7.50 12.63 1.13
N ASN A 62 -7.44 11.88 0.03
CA ASN A 62 -8.33 10.74 -0.13
C ASN A 62 -7.98 9.71 0.94
N ASN A 63 -9.00 9.27 1.69
CA ASN A 63 -8.80 8.28 2.74
C ASN A 63 -8.18 7.01 2.16
N ILE A 64 -7.09 6.55 2.78
CA ILE A 64 -6.40 5.33 2.39
C ILE A 64 -6.78 4.25 3.40
N THR A 65 -7.42 3.18 2.95
CA THR A 65 -7.85 2.09 3.83
C THR A 65 -7.12 0.81 3.45
N TYR A 66 -6.62 0.09 4.46
CA TYR A 66 -6.09 -1.25 4.28
C TYR A 66 -6.82 -2.24 5.19
N ILE A 67 -7.00 -3.46 4.73
CA ILE A 67 -7.37 -4.59 5.58
C ILE A 67 -6.10 -5.35 5.93
N THR A 68 -5.99 -5.70 7.21
CA THR A 68 -4.92 -6.55 7.74
C THR A 68 -5.50 -7.91 8.14
N ALA A 69 -4.82 -9.01 7.83
CA ALA A 69 -5.19 -10.34 8.32
C ALA A 69 -4.12 -10.89 9.26
N GLU A 70 -4.54 -11.62 10.28
CA GLU A 70 -3.67 -12.25 11.29
C GLU A 70 -2.79 -11.29 12.12
N ALA A 71 -2.97 -9.97 11.95
CA ALA A 71 -2.25 -8.92 12.68
C ALA A 71 -3.03 -8.50 13.94
N THR A 72 -2.31 -8.18 15.02
CA THR A 72 -2.90 -7.64 16.26
C THR A 72 -2.65 -6.15 16.45
N GLY A 73 -1.97 -5.50 15.50
CA GLY A 73 -1.70 -4.08 15.48
C GLY A 73 -1.16 -3.59 14.14
N ALA A 74 -1.00 -2.27 14.03
CA ALA A 74 -0.30 -1.65 12.92
C ALA A 74 0.48 -0.42 13.39
N ASP A 75 1.69 -0.27 12.85
CA ASP A 75 2.59 0.86 13.07
C ASP A 75 2.65 1.73 11.81
N PHE A 76 2.77 3.05 12.01
CA PHE A 76 2.78 4.05 10.95
C PHE A 76 4.04 4.91 11.03
N SER A 77 4.70 5.13 9.91
CA SER A 77 5.87 6.01 9.81
C SER A 77 5.87 6.82 8.53
N GLY A 78 6.43 8.04 8.55
CA GLY A 78 6.59 8.87 7.36
C GLY A 78 5.31 9.58 6.88
N LEU A 79 4.27 9.63 7.70
CA LEU A 79 3.06 10.41 7.40
C LEU A 79 3.33 11.92 7.49
N PRO A 80 2.74 12.75 6.62
CA PRO A 80 2.82 14.20 6.73
C PRO A 80 2.14 14.72 8.00
N GLU A 81 2.61 15.85 8.52
CA GLU A 81 1.97 16.51 9.66
C GLU A 81 0.51 16.85 9.34
N GLY A 82 -0.42 16.50 10.23
CA GLY A 82 -1.86 16.65 10.02
C GLY A 82 -2.55 15.46 9.35
N VAL A 83 -1.79 14.46 8.90
CA VAL A 83 -2.32 13.14 8.47
C VAL A 83 -2.03 12.11 9.56
N THR A 84 -3.03 11.30 9.89
CA THR A 84 -2.94 10.27 10.93
C THR A 84 -3.38 8.92 10.39
N GLY A 85 -2.71 7.86 10.85
CA GLY A 85 -3.13 6.48 10.63
C GLY A 85 -3.77 5.95 11.91
N ASN A 86 -4.94 5.32 11.76
CA ASN A 86 -5.60 4.59 12.84
C ASN A 86 -5.77 3.13 12.43
N TRP A 87 -5.65 2.21 13.39
CA TRP A 87 -5.94 0.79 13.21
C TRP A 87 -7.05 0.38 14.15
N ASN A 88 -8.16 -0.11 13.60
CA ASN A 88 -9.29 -0.58 14.38
C ASN A 88 -9.89 -1.82 13.72
N GLU A 89 -10.16 -2.87 14.51
CA GLU A 89 -10.78 -4.12 14.04
C GLU A 89 -10.20 -4.62 12.70
N ASN A 90 -8.87 -4.73 12.62
CA ASN A 90 -8.15 -5.17 11.41
C ASN A 90 -8.18 -4.21 10.21
N ILE A 91 -8.80 -3.04 10.34
CA ILE A 91 -8.87 -2.01 9.31
C ILE A 91 -7.92 -0.87 9.67
N VAL A 92 -6.94 -0.65 8.81
CA VAL A 92 -6.12 0.57 8.79
C VAL A 92 -6.90 1.66 8.05
N THR A 93 -6.98 2.85 8.63
CA THR A 93 -7.49 4.05 7.96
C THR A 93 -6.49 5.18 8.12
N ILE A 94 -5.98 5.70 7.01
CA ILE A 94 -5.14 6.89 6.96
C ILE A 94 -5.99 8.03 6.41
N SER A 95 -6.09 9.10 7.17
CA SER A 95 -6.88 10.28 6.81
C SER A 95 -6.33 11.53 7.48
N GLY A 96 -6.74 12.68 6.96
CA GLY A 96 -6.39 13.98 7.53
C GLY A 96 -6.08 15.00 6.45
N THR A 97 -5.46 16.10 6.89
CA THR A 97 -5.15 17.24 6.05
C THR A 97 -3.68 17.61 6.26
N PRO A 98 -2.82 17.46 5.25
CA PRO A 98 -1.41 17.77 5.38
C PRO A 98 -1.20 19.28 5.60
N ALA A 99 -0.43 19.60 6.63
CA ALA A 99 -0.06 20.96 7.03
C ALA A 99 1.30 21.39 6.50
N VAL A 100 2.06 20.46 5.90
CA VAL A 100 3.41 20.70 5.37
C VAL A 100 3.50 20.16 3.94
N SER A 101 4.11 20.94 3.07
CA SER A 101 4.41 20.58 1.68
C SER A 101 5.64 19.67 1.56
N GLY A 102 5.67 18.85 0.52
CA GLY A 102 6.78 17.95 0.24
C GLY A 102 6.34 16.56 -0.21
N ILE A 103 7.32 15.69 -0.40
CA ILE A 103 7.09 14.28 -0.76
C ILE A 103 7.24 13.45 0.51
N PHE A 104 6.16 12.79 0.92
CA PHE A 104 6.10 11.95 2.11
C PHE A 104 5.96 10.49 1.71
N ASN A 105 7.05 9.73 1.85
CA ASN A 105 7.02 8.28 1.70
C ASN A 105 6.60 7.68 3.04
N PHE A 106 5.39 7.14 3.10
CA PHE A 106 4.86 6.53 4.31
C PHE A 106 4.96 5.02 4.25
N THR A 107 5.04 4.41 5.42
CA THR A 107 5.05 2.95 5.58
C THR A 107 4.06 2.56 6.66
N VAL A 108 3.23 1.58 6.35
CA VAL A 108 2.33 0.92 7.29
C VAL A 108 2.88 -0.47 7.54
N THR A 109 3.22 -0.77 8.79
CA THR A 109 3.69 -2.11 9.17
C THR A 109 2.59 -2.78 9.96
N ALA A 110 1.99 -3.83 9.43
CA ALA A 110 1.12 -4.70 10.21
C ALA A 110 2.00 -5.53 11.17
N THR A 111 1.75 -5.40 12.47
CA THR A 111 2.55 -6.00 13.53
C THR A 111 1.71 -6.86 14.47
N GLY A 112 2.39 -7.76 15.19
CA GLY A 112 1.78 -8.60 16.22
C GLY A 112 1.14 -9.89 15.70
N GLY A 113 0.51 -10.65 16.60
CA GLY A 113 0.03 -12.01 16.33
C GLY A 113 1.14 -13.07 16.30
N SER A 114 0.84 -14.21 15.69
CA SER A 114 1.79 -15.33 15.46
C SER A 114 2.44 -15.30 14.07
N CYS A 115 2.38 -14.14 13.41
CA CYS A 115 2.76 -13.99 12.02
C CYS A 115 4.05 -13.18 11.83
N THR A 116 4.64 -13.24 10.64
CA THR A 116 5.69 -12.31 10.23
C THR A 116 5.09 -10.95 9.87
N ASN A 117 5.69 -9.86 10.37
CA ASN A 117 5.28 -8.49 10.05
C ASN A 117 5.29 -8.25 8.53
N VAL A 118 4.26 -7.58 8.01
CA VAL A 118 4.15 -7.22 6.59
C VAL A 118 3.97 -5.72 6.46
N THR A 119 4.66 -5.14 5.48
CA THR A 119 4.67 -3.69 5.25
C THR A 119 3.96 -3.32 3.96
N ALA A 120 3.10 -2.31 4.00
CA ALA A 120 2.63 -1.56 2.84
C ALA A 120 3.34 -0.21 2.79
N GLN A 121 3.65 0.25 1.58
CA GLN A 121 4.29 1.55 1.36
C GLN A 121 3.46 2.36 0.38
N GLY A 122 3.48 3.68 0.54
CA GLY A 122 2.82 4.61 -0.35
C GLY A 122 3.52 5.96 -0.33
N VAL A 123 3.05 6.86 -1.20
CA VAL A 123 3.63 8.19 -1.38
C VAL A 123 2.52 9.24 -1.37
N ILE A 124 2.66 10.23 -0.51
CA ILE A 124 1.78 11.41 -0.49
C ILE A 124 2.64 12.59 -0.95
N THR A 125 2.33 13.12 -2.13
CA THR A 125 2.95 14.36 -2.62
C THR A 125 2.06 15.54 -2.26
N VAL A 126 2.54 16.43 -1.40
CA VAL A 126 1.82 17.62 -0.97
C VAL A 126 2.39 18.84 -1.69
N ASN A 127 1.62 19.36 -2.63
CA ASN A 127 1.96 20.56 -3.38
C ASN A 127 1.71 21.82 -2.54
N GLU A 128 2.63 22.77 -2.64
CA GLU A 128 2.43 24.12 -2.09
C GLU A 128 1.37 24.87 -2.90
N ILE A 129 0.52 25.62 -2.18
CA ILE A 129 -0.23 26.71 -2.79
C ILE A 129 0.73 27.89 -2.94
N LEU A 130 1.25 28.07 -4.16
CA LEU A 130 1.98 29.29 -4.49
C LEU A 130 1.03 30.49 -4.37
N PRO A 131 1.40 31.56 -3.66
CA PRO A 131 0.61 32.78 -3.70
C PRO A 131 0.63 33.32 -5.13
N VAL A 132 -0.55 33.46 -5.74
CA VAL A 132 -0.68 34.18 -7.01
C VAL A 132 -0.35 35.64 -6.72
N SER A 133 0.89 36.04 -7.00
CA SER A 133 1.26 37.45 -6.99
C SER A 133 0.67 38.10 -8.24
N VAL A 134 -0.49 38.74 -8.08
CA VAL A 134 -1.00 39.66 -9.11
C VAL A 134 -0.17 40.93 -9.02
N SER A 135 0.84 41.06 -9.89
CA SER A 135 1.46 42.36 -10.12
C SER A 135 0.53 43.16 -11.03
N ILE A 136 -0.35 43.98 -10.46
CA ILE A 136 -0.92 45.09 -11.23
C ILE A 136 0.21 46.10 -11.44
N ALA A 137 0.81 46.11 -12.62
CA ALA A 137 1.52 47.29 -13.07
C ALA A 137 0.43 48.37 -13.24
N ALA A 138 0.28 49.23 -12.25
CA ALA A 138 -0.41 50.49 -12.47
C ALA A 138 0.41 51.23 -13.52
N ASP A 139 -0.08 51.27 -14.76
CA ASP A 139 0.39 52.27 -15.70
C ASP A 139 -0.03 53.62 -15.11
N ALA A 140 0.92 54.24 -14.42
CA ALA A 140 0.79 55.59 -13.94
C ALA A 140 0.85 56.50 -15.17
N ASN A 141 -0.32 56.79 -15.74
CA ASN A 141 -0.54 57.80 -16.76
C ASN A 141 0.21 59.11 -16.41
N PRO A 142 1.23 59.52 -17.19
CA PRO A 142 1.80 60.86 -17.07
C PRO A 142 1.41 61.68 -18.30
N VAL A 143 0.38 62.52 -18.11
CA VAL A 143 -0.02 63.77 -18.81
C VAL A 143 0.14 63.84 -20.33
#